data_AF-A0A074VU30-F1
#
_entry.id   AF-A0A074VU30-F1
#
_cell.length_a   1.000
_cell.length_b   1.000
_cell.length_c   1.000
_cell.angle_alpha   90.00
_cell.angle_beta   90.00
_cell.angle_gamma   90.00
#
_symmetry.space_group_name_H-M   'P 1'
#
loop_
_entity.id
_entity.type
_entity.pdbx_description
1 polymer ?
#
loop_
_entity_poly.entity_id
_entity_poly.type
_entity_poly.pdbx_seq_one_letter_code
_entity_poly.pdbx_strand_id
1 'polypeptide(L)'
;KPIVIPQTTPGPNNPFTLAYSHALSTHNIYPATFLSFLSTLNICLATTPPLQILDLAGGFVGMVPHHIPALIGGSLQATAKIAGAVTSKTRVATCLKTANEEVFAPKGLKVEIVDTEMLKRKLGIEGSRPLLGELDERGLEMSVRDRRLQALQPYVADLEFDVPEPARRENVIDRLSASQLKRQMAKSEE
;
A
#
# COMPACT_ATOMS: atom_id res chain seq x y z
N LYS A 1 17.24 10.81 3.23
CA LYS A 1 16.63 10.31 4.50
C LYS A 1 15.67 9.16 4.15
N PRO A 2 15.48 8.15 5.02
CA PRO A 2 14.47 7.12 4.81
C PRO A 2 13.06 7.70 4.86
N ILE A 3 12.11 7.01 4.23
CA ILE A 3 10.69 7.36 4.22
C ILE A 3 9.96 6.37 5.11
N VAL A 4 9.11 6.86 6.02
CA VAL A 4 8.40 6.02 6.99
C VAL A 4 6.91 6.23 6.85
N ILE A 5 6.19 5.24 6.35
CA ILE A 5 4.73 5.32 6.21
C ILE A 5 4.09 4.68 7.45
N PRO A 6 3.30 5.41 8.25
CA PRO A 6 2.67 4.85 9.44
C PRO A 6 1.42 4.02 9.09
N GLN A 7 1.10 3.04 9.94
CA GLN A 7 -0.22 2.41 9.92
C GLN A 7 -1.31 3.41 10.32
N THR A 8 -2.53 3.24 9.77
CA THR A 8 -3.69 4.04 10.17
C THR A 8 -4.11 3.74 11.61
N THR A 9 -4.03 2.46 12.01
CA THR A 9 -4.20 1.98 13.38
C THR A 9 -3.10 0.99 13.74
N PRO A 10 -2.55 1.02 14.97
CA PRO A 10 -1.54 0.05 15.38
C PRO A 10 -2.10 -1.38 15.38
N GLY A 11 -1.40 -2.33 14.76
CA GLY A 11 -1.75 -3.75 14.85
C GLY A 11 -1.31 -4.59 13.66
N PRO A 12 -1.27 -5.93 13.80
CA PRO A 12 -0.95 -6.81 12.69
C PRO A 12 -2.02 -6.70 11.60
N ASN A 13 -1.62 -6.76 10.33
CA ASN A 13 -2.52 -6.72 9.17
C ASN A 13 -3.35 -5.42 9.01
N ASN A 14 -3.09 -4.38 9.82
CA ASN A 14 -3.72 -3.08 9.64
C ASN A 14 -3.10 -2.32 8.46
N PRO A 15 -3.91 -1.52 7.72
CA PRO A 15 -3.45 -0.80 6.55
C PRO A 15 -2.50 0.34 6.90
N PHE A 16 -1.63 0.67 5.94
CA PHE A 16 -0.76 1.82 5.94
C PHE A 16 -1.48 3.07 5.41
N THR A 17 -1.12 4.22 5.95
CA THR A 17 -1.64 5.52 5.50
C THR A 17 -1.19 5.78 4.07
N LEU A 18 -2.10 6.22 3.20
CA LEU A 18 -1.70 6.73 1.89
C LEU A 18 -1.02 8.08 2.08
N ALA A 19 0.28 8.12 1.79
CA ALA A 19 1.09 9.32 1.87
C ALA A 19 2.21 9.23 0.83
N TYR A 20 2.74 10.38 0.41
CA TYR A 20 3.81 10.45 -0.57
C TYR A 20 4.95 11.30 -0.03
N SER A 21 6.20 10.94 -0.36
CA SER A 21 7.36 11.79 -0.08
C SER A 21 7.94 12.30 -1.37
N HIS A 22 8.12 13.61 -1.50
CA HIS A 22 8.74 14.22 -2.69
C HIS A 22 10.19 13.74 -2.91
N ALA A 23 10.85 13.21 -1.88
CA ALA A 23 12.17 12.58 -2.01
C ALA A 23 12.17 11.38 -2.99
N LEU A 24 11.02 10.76 -3.22
CA LEU A 24 10.86 9.66 -4.20
C LEU A 24 10.98 10.12 -5.65
N SER A 25 10.66 11.39 -5.93
CA SER A 25 10.70 11.92 -7.30
C SER A 25 12.13 11.96 -7.86
N THR A 26 13.13 12.22 -7.01
CA THR A 26 14.56 12.14 -7.34
C THR A 26 14.98 10.73 -7.78
N HIS A 27 14.25 9.71 -7.35
CA HIS A 27 14.46 8.32 -7.77
C HIS A 27 13.54 7.91 -8.94
N ASN A 28 12.84 8.85 -9.58
CA ASN A 28 11.84 8.60 -10.61
C ASN A 28 10.68 7.71 -10.11
N ILE A 29 10.25 7.87 -8.86
CA ILE A 29 9.04 7.25 -8.32
C ILE A 29 8.02 8.35 -8.08
N TYR A 30 7.03 8.41 -8.97
CA TYR A 30 5.97 9.42 -8.95
C TYR A 30 4.79 8.98 -8.06
N PRO A 31 3.92 9.92 -7.62
CA PRO A 31 2.80 9.63 -6.73
C PRO A 31 1.93 8.46 -7.22
N ALA A 32 1.57 8.44 -8.50
CA ALA A 32 0.74 7.38 -9.08
C ALA A 32 1.31 5.97 -8.86
N THR A 33 2.63 5.80 -9.04
CA THR A 33 3.31 4.52 -8.85
C THR A 33 3.37 4.13 -7.36
N PHE A 34 3.77 5.07 -6.51
CA PHE A 34 3.96 4.79 -5.08
C PHE A 34 2.63 4.55 -4.35
N LEU A 35 1.62 5.36 -4.63
CA LEU A 35 0.30 5.22 -4.02
C LEU A 35 -0.40 3.94 -4.50
N SER A 36 -0.25 3.57 -5.78
CA SER A 36 -0.73 2.27 -6.27
C SER A 36 -0.07 1.12 -5.53
N PHE A 37 1.24 1.19 -5.27
CA PHE A 37 1.93 0.20 -4.45
C PHE A 37 1.34 0.12 -3.03
N LEU A 38 1.17 1.25 -2.34
CA LEU A 38 0.60 1.27 -0.98
C LEU A 38 -0.83 0.71 -0.93
N SER A 39 -1.67 1.04 -1.92
CA SER A 39 -3.01 0.46 -2.04
C SER A 39 -2.97 -1.05 -2.24
N THR A 40 -2.09 -1.56 -3.12
CA THR A 40 -1.91 -3.00 -3.31
C THR A 40 -1.43 -3.67 -2.03
N LEU A 41 -0.47 -3.07 -1.31
CA LEU A 41 0.02 -3.60 -0.04
C LEU A 41 -1.11 -3.69 1.00
N ASN A 42 -1.95 -2.67 1.11
CA ASN A 42 -3.10 -2.65 2.01
C ASN A 42 -4.13 -3.74 1.68
N ILE A 43 -4.38 -4.01 0.39
CA ILE A 43 -5.23 -5.12 -0.05
C ILE A 43 -4.60 -6.46 0.34
N CYS A 44 -3.28 -6.63 0.20
CA CYS A 44 -2.59 -7.86 0.60
C CYS A 44 -2.65 -8.11 2.11
N LEU A 45 -2.63 -7.05 2.92
CA LEU A 45 -2.73 -7.10 4.37
C LEU A 45 -4.11 -7.52 4.86
N ALA A 46 -5.19 -7.20 4.12
CA ALA A 46 -6.56 -7.50 4.52
C ALA A 46 -6.77 -8.99 4.84
N THR A 47 -7.28 -9.26 6.05
CA THR A 47 -7.48 -10.60 6.62
C THR A 47 -8.56 -11.39 5.87
N THR A 48 -9.59 -10.68 5.40
CA THR A 48 -10.61 -11.18 4.48
C THR A 48 -10.38 -10.46 3.15
N PRO A 49 -9.89 -11.12 2.09
CA PRO A 49 -10.08 -10.56 0.76
C PRO A 49 -11.59 -10.31 0.60
N PRO A 50 -12.03 -9.14 0.10
CA PRO A 50 -13.41 -8.98 -0.35
C PRO A 50 -13.73 -10.19 -1.21
N LEU A 51 -14.87 -10.86 -0.96
CA LEU A 51 -15.25 -12.13 -1.62
C LEU A 51 -15.09 -12.09 -3.16
N GLN A 52 -15.12 -10.89 -3.73
CA GLN A 52 -14.85 -10.55 -5.13
C GLN A 52 -13.46 -10.97 -5.66
N ILE A 53 -12.44 -11.11 -4.83
CA ILE A 53 -11.08 -11.53 -5.27
C ILE A 53 -10.99 -13.07 -5.36
N LEU A 54 -11.89 -13.79 -4.70
CA LEU A 54 -11.90 -15.26 -4.76
C LEU A 54 -12.27 -15.76 -6.17
N ASP A 55 -13.17 -15.05 -6.86
CA ASP A 55 -13.52 -15.33 -8.26
C ASP A 55 -12.45 -14.85 -9.27
N LEU A 56 -11.65 -13.85 -8.90
CA LEU A 56 -10.58 -13.33 -9.79
C LEU A 56 -9.35 -14.23 -9.86
N ALA A 57 -9.23 -15.20 -8.95
CA ALA A 57 -8.16 -16.21 -8.97
C ALA A 57 -8.33 -17.24 -10.12
N GLY A 58 -9.41 -17.16 -10.90
CA GLY A 58 -9.76 -18.12 -11.95
C GLY A 58 -9.57 -17.66 -13.42
N GLY A 59 -9.18 -16.41 -13.72
CA GLY A 59 -9.05 -16.03 -15.13
C GLY A 59 -8.47 -14.64 -15.40
N PHE A 60 -7.29 -14.60 -16.00
CA PHE A 60 -6.86 -13.46 -16.81
C PHE A 60 -7.37 -13.65 -18.24
N VAL A 61 -8.55 -13.11 -18.55
CA VAL A 61 -8.90 -12.75 -19.92
C VAL A 61 -9.59 -11.40 -19.91
N GLY A 62 -8.95 -10.44 -20.58
CA GLY A 62 -9.61 -9.27 -21.15
C GLY A 62 -9.66 -8.04 -20.24
N MET A 63 -8.93 -7.00 -20.66
CA MET A 63 -9.34 -5.58 -20.73
C MET A 63 -8.11 -4.70 -20.53
N VAL A 64 -7.30 -4.58 -21.59
CA VAL A 64 -6.34 -3.49 -21.77
C VAL A 64 -7.01 -2.43 -22.65
N PRO A 65 -7.37 -1.26 -22.12
CA PRO A 65 -7.63 -0.10 -22.96
C PRO A 65 -6.44 0.85 -22.94
N HIS A 66 -5.71 0.83 -24.06
CA HIS A 66 -4.97 1.94 -24.68
C HIS A 66 -3.62 2.42 -24.09
N HIS A 67 -2.55 1.88 -24.71
CA HIS A 67 -1.20 2.43 -24.96
C HIS A 67 -0.19 2.54 -23.80
N ILE A 68 0.44 1.40 -23.46
CA ILE A 68 1.90 1.38 -23.23
C ILE A 68 2.45 0.25 -24.11
N PRO A 69 3.31 0.53 -25.12
CA PRO A 69 3.94 -0.51 -25.90
C PRO A 69 4.79 -1.41 -24.99
N ALA A 70 4.65 -2.71 -25.20
CA ALA A 70 5.52 -3.72 -24.64
C ALA A 70 7.00 -3.44 -24.98
N LEU A 71 7.89 -3.97 -24.13
CA LEU A 71 9.31 -4.25 -24.38
C LEU A 71 10.28 -3.06 -24.33
N ILE A 72 10.85 -2.84 -23.13
CA ILE A 72 12.31 -2.68 -23.02
C ILE A 72 12.80 -3.52 -21.83
N GLY A 73 13.39 -4.69 -22.13
CA GLY A 73 14.34 -5.35 -21.23
C GLY A 73 13.92 -6.67 -20.56
N GLY A 74 13.99 -7.78 -21.30
CA GLY A 74 14.51 -9.07 -20.79
C GLY A 74 13.64 -9.94 -19.87
N SER A 75 13.00 -10.96 -20.47
CA SER A 75 12.68 -12.29 -19.91
C SER A 75 12.10 -12.39 -18.49
N LEU A 76 10.79 -12.66 -18.36
CA LEU A 76 10.27 -13.92 -17.78
C LEU A 76 8.73 -13.93 -17.88
N GLN A 77 8.18 -14.86 -18.66
CA GLN A 77 6.80 -15.30 -18.49
C GLN A 77 6.72 -16.05 -17.16
N ALA A 78 6.41 -15.37 -16.06
CA ALA A 78 6.19 -16.01 -14.77
C ALA A 78 4.74 -16.47 -14.66
N THR A 79 4.45 -17.67 -15.18
CA THR A 79 3.21 -18.39 -14.88
C THR A 79 3.27 -18.87 -13.43
N ALA A 80 2.65 -18.16 -12.49
CA ALA A 80 2.51 -18.61 -11.11
C ALA A 80 1.08 -19.08 -10.85
N LYS A 81 0.88 -20.41 -10.94
CA LYS A 81 -0.24 -21.10 -10.29
C LYS A 81 -0.10 -20.88 -8.78
N ILE A 82 -1.13 -20.35 -8.12
CA ILE A 82 -1.26 -20.51 -6.67
C ILE A 82 -2.67 -21.03 -6.38
N ALA A 83 -2.77 -22.35 -6.28
CA ALA A 83 -3.88 -23.02 -5.65
C ALA A 83 -3.67 -23.01 -4.12
N GLY A 84 -4.76 -22.83 -3.36
CA GLY A 84 -4.84 -23.23 -1.95
C GLY A 84 -4.53 -22.13 -0.93
N ALA A 85 -5.51 -21.87 -0.07
CA ALA A 85 -5.46 -21.11 1.19
C ALA A 85 -4.07 -20.66 1.66
N VAL A 86 -3.65 -19.46 1.24
CA VAL A 86 -2.39 -18.87 1.68
C VAL A 86 -2.66 -17.78 2.73
N THR A 87 -2.04 -17.92 3.91
CA THR A 87 -2.14 -16.95 5.01
C THR A 87 -1.73 -15.53 4.56
N SER A 88 -2.24 -14.48 5.21
CA SER A 88 -1.93 -13.08 4.87
C SER A 88 -0.43 -12.79 4.81
N LYS A 89 0.38 -13.47 5.64
CA LYS A 89 1.84 -13.32 5.69
C LYS A 89 2.52 -13.58 4.35
N THR A 90 2.13 -14.62 3.63
CA THR A 90 2.75 -14.94 2.35
C THR A 90 2.34 -13.94 1.26
N ARG A 91 1.08 -13.46 1.27
CA ARG A 91 0.63 -12.43 0.31
C ARG A 91 1.42 -11.14 0.47
N VAL A 92 1.60 -10.70 1.71
CA VAL A 92 2.40 -9.51 2.04
C VAL A 92 3.86 -9.72 1.65
N ALA A 93 4.44 -10.90 1.95
CA ALA A 93 5.81 -11.22 1.57
C ALA A 93 6.02 -11.18 0.04
N THR A 94 5.11 -11.79 -0.74
CA THR A 94 5.15 -11.75 -2.21
C THR A 94 4.98 -10.33 -2.72
N CYS A 95 4.01 -9.57 -2.20
CA CYS A 95 3.79 -8.17 -2.58
C CYS A 95 5.05 -7.31 -2.36
N LEU A 96 5.67 -7.42 -1.18
CA LEU A 96 6.92 -6.70 -0.88
C LEU A 96 8.08 -7.17 -1.74
N LYS A 97 8.18 -8.47 -2.02
CA LYS A 97 9.23 -9.02 -2.90
C LYS A 97 9.11 -8.46 -4.31
N THR A 98 7.93 -8.59 -4.93
CA THR A 98 7.65 -8.08 -6.27
C THR A 98 7.87 -6.57 -6.35
N ALA A 99 7.38 -5.80 -5.38
CA ALA A 99 7.59 -4.36 -5.35
C ALA A 99 9.07 -3.98 -5.25
N ASN A 100 9.85 -4.71 -4.45
CA ASN A 100 11.30 -4.49 -4.39
C ASN A 100 11.99 -4.85 -5.71
N GLU A 101 11.67 -6.00 -6.32
CA GLU A 101 12.31 -6.45 -7.56
C GLU A 101 11.99 -5.52 -8.75
N GLU A 102 10.75 -5.07 -8.87
CA GLU A 102 10.27 -4.34 -10.06
C GLU A 102 10.34 -2.82 -9.92
N VAL A 103 10.14 -2.28 -8.70
CA VAL A 103 10.00 -0.83 -8.49
C VAL A 103 11.19 -0.26 -7.74
N PHE A 104 11.51 -0.78 -6.55
CA PHE A 104 12.44 -0.10 -5.63
C PHE A 104 13.92 -0.44 -5.89
N ALA A 105 14.28 -1.73 -6.02
CA ALA A 105 15.67 -2.15 -6.18
C ALA A 105 16.35 -1.63 -7.46
N PRO A 106 15.68 -1.55 -8.62
CA PRO A 106 16.26 -0.93 -9.82
C PRO A 106 16.65 0.54 -9.63
N LYS A 107 16.08 1.20 -8.61
CA LYS A 107 16.30 2.62 -8.27
C LYS A 107 17.20 2.78 -7.04
N GLY A 108 17.83 1.69 -6.58
CA GLY A 108 18.69 1.67 -5.40
C GLY A 108 17.93 1.80 -4.07
N LEU A 109 16.62 1.52 -4.07
CA LEU A 109 15.77 1.62 -2.90
C LEU A 109 15.30 0.24 -2.42
N LYS A 110 14.86 0.17 -1.17
CA LYS A 110 14.23 -1.02 -0.59
C LYS A 110 13.02 -0.61 0.24
N VAL A 111 11.92 -1.34 0.09
CA VAL A 111 10.74 -1.22 0.95
C VAL A 111 10.63 -2.46 1.85
N GLU A 112 10.27 -2.23 3.11
CA GLU A 112 10.05 -3.30 4.10
C GLU A 112 9.10 -2.83 5.20
N ILE A 113 8.41 -3.78 5.83
CA ILE A 113 7.59 -3.52 7.02
C ILE A 113 8.43 -3.85 8.24
N VAL A 114 8.52 -2.92 9.19
CA VAL A 114 9.28 -3.07 10.43
C VAL A 114 8.43 -2.67 11.64
N ASP A 115 8.71 -3.28 12.79
CA ASP A 115 8.18 -2.81 14.06
C ASP A 115 8.90 -1.54 14.53
N THR A 116 8.34 -0.91 15.58
CA THR A 116 8.85 0.34 16.15
C THR A 116 10.30 0.24 16.62
N GLU A 117 10.71 -0.89 17.19
CA GLU A 117 12.04 -1.05 17.75
C GLU A 117 13.09 -1.24 16.65
N MET A 118 12.76 -2.00 15.61
CA MET A 118 13.58 -2.11 14.41
C MET A 118 13.67 -0.77 13.66
N LEU A 119 12.57 -0.01 13.60
CA LEU A 119 12.56 1.34 13.03
C LEU A 119 13.56 2.24 13.77
N LYS A 120 13.49 2.31 15.11
CA LYS A 120 14.44 3.10 15.92
C LYS A 120 15.89 2.72 15.62
N ARG A 121 16.21 1.42 15.60
CA ARG A 121 17.56 0.93 15.27
C ARG A 121 18.02 1.39 13.90
N LYS A 122 17.16 1.28 12.88
CA LYS A 122 17.48 1.71 11.50
C LYS A 122 17.67 3.22 11.37
N LEU A 123 17.01 3.99 12.21
CA LEU A 123 17.13 5.46 12.25
C LEU A 123 18.26 5.95 13.17
N GLY A 124 18.95 5.05 13.87
CA GLY A 124 19.95 5.44 14.88
C GLY A 124 19.35 6.16 16.09
N ILE A 125 18.07 5.91 16.39
CA ILE A 125 17.39 6.46 17.57
C ILE A 125 17.73 5.54 18.76
N GLU A 126 18.25 6.13 19.84
CA GLU A 126 18.53 5.40 21.07
C GLU A 126 17.27 4.70 21.59
N GLY A 127 17.38 3.41 21.95
CA GLY A 127 16.21 2.56 22.27
C GLY A 127 15.31 3.12 23.38
N SER A 128 15.91 3.84 24.33
CA SER A 128 15.26 4.51 25.46
C SER A 128 14.42 5.70 25.07
N ARG A 129 14.68 6.34 23.91
CA ARG A 129 13.98 7.55 23.50
C ARG A 129 12.57 7.19 23.04
N PRO A 130 11.51 7.72 23.68
CA PRO A 130 10.15 7.51 23.21
C PRO A 130 9.98 8.13 21.82
N LEU A 131 9.27 7.46 20.91
CA LEU A 131 8.79 8.07 19.66
C LEU A 131 7.54 8.92 19.95
N LEU A 132 7.57 9.72 21.00
CA LEU A 132 6.53 10.67 21.35
C LEU A 132 7.29 11.94 21.70
N GLY A 133 6.96 13.05 21.03
CA GLY A 133 7.49 14.36 21.41
C GLY A 133 7.12 14.69 22.85
N GLU A 134 7.82 15.65 23.44
CA GLU A 134 7.43 16.20 24.74
C GLU A 134 5.98 16.69 24.66
N LEU A 135 5.20 16.42 25.72
CA LEU A 135 3.82 16.89 25.82
C LEU A 135 3.84 18.39 26.12
N ASP A 136 3.96 19.22 25.08
CA ASP A 136 3.73 20.66 25.15
C ASP A 136 2.23 20.99 24.92
N GLU A 137 1.84 22.25 25.12
CA GLU A 137 0.44 22.69 24.95
C GLU A 137 -0.10 22.37 23.55
N ARG A 138 0.76 22.37 22.52
CA ARG A 138 0.41 21.97 21.14
C ARG A 138 0.17 20.46 21.02
N GLY A 139 0.94 19.65 21.74
CA GLY A 139 0.80 18.20 21.77
C GLY A 139 -0.52 17.70 22.39
N LEU A 140 -1.23 18.54 23.15
CA LEU A 140 -2.55 18.21 23.71
C LEU A 140 -3.65 18.13 22.65
N GLU A 141 -3.55 18.94 21.59
CA GLU A 141 -4.54 18.96 20.48
C GLU A 141 -4.19 17.95 19.37
N MET A 142 -2.97 17.41 19.37
CA MET A 142 -2.50 16.48 18.34
C MET A 142 -2.85 15.03 18.65
N SER A 143 -3.20 14.28 17.60
CA SER A 143 -3.35 12.83 17.71
C SER A 143 -2.01 12.17 18.11
N VAL A 144 -2.07 11.00 18.76
CA VAL A 144 -0.89 10.21 19.12
C VAL A 144 -0.05 9.86 17.88
N ARG A 145 -0.71 9.67 16.73
CA ARG A 145 -0.06 9.42 15.44
C ARG A 145 0.76 10.62 14.99
N ASP A 146 0.18 11.81 15.03
CA ASP A 146 0.85 13.02 14.53
C ASP A 146 2.03 13.40 15.44
N ARG A 147 1.90 13.20 16.76
CA ARG A 147 3.01 13.34 17.72
C ARG A 147 4.17 12.37 17.46
N ARG A 148 3.85 11.12 17.06
CA ARG A 148 4.86 10.12 16.67
C ARG A 148 5.58 10.53 15.39
N LEU A 149 4.85 11.01 14.40
CA LEU A 149 5.41 11.49 13.13
C LEU A 149 6.31 12.72 13.36
N GLN A 150 5.88 13.64 14.21
CA GLN A 150 6.67 14.82 14.58
C GLN A 150 7.99 14.42 15.24
N ALA A 151 7.98 13.45 16.16
CA ALA A 151 9.20 12.93 16.79
C ALA A 151 10.18 12.29 15.78
N LEU A 152 9.66 11.77 14.66
CA LEU A 152 10.45 11.15 13.60
C LEU A 152 11.00 12.14 12.56
N GLN A 153 10.43 13.36 12.43
CA GLN A 153 10.81 14.33 11.40
C GLN A 153 12.30 14.61 11.25
N PRO A 154 13.12 14.67 12.32
CA PRO A 154 14.56 14.87 12.17
C PRO A 154 15.23 13.74 11.36
N TYR A 155 14.71 12.52 11.46
CA TYR A 155 15.30 11.29 10.95
C TYR A 155 14.74 10.83 9.59
N VAL A 156 13.53 11.26 9.24
CA VAL A 156 12.81 10.78 8.05
C VAL A 156 12.61 11.89 7.02
N ALA A 157 12.30 11.52 5.78
CA ALA A 157 11.87 12.46 4.76
C ALA A 157 10.41 12.90 5.01
N ASP A 158 10.08 14.13 4.61
CA ASP A 158 8.74 14.67 4.77
C ASP A 158 7.70 13.89 3.96
N LEU A 159 6.48 13.87 4.51
CA LEU A 159 5.32 13.21 3.94
C LEU A 159 4.22 14.22 3.67
N GLU A 160 3.62 14.08 2.50
CA GLU A 160 2.35 14.69 2.14
C GLU A 160 1.24 13.66 2.34
N PHE A 161 0.19 14.07 3.05
CA PHE A 161 -0.98 13.23 3.34
C PHE A 161 -2.19 13.61 2.48
N ASP A 162 -2.20 14.81 1.90
CA ASP A 162 -3.18 15.23 0.89
C ASP A 162 -2.73 14.73 -0.48
N VAL A 163 -2.82 13.42 -0.67
CA VAL A 163 -2.39 12.77 -1.90
C VAL A 163 -3.61 12.45 -2.76
N PRO A 164 -3.51 12.58 -4.11
CA PRO A 164 -4.58 12.18 -4.99
C PRO A 164 -4.97 10.74 -4.69
N GLU A 165 -6.27 10.47 -4.51
CA GLU A 165 -6.73 9.09 -4.38
C GLU A 165 -6.18 8.31 -5.60
N PRO A 166 -5.49 7.18 -5.36
CA PRO A 166 -4.99 6.39 -6.47
C PRO A 166 -6.20 6.04 -7.32
N ALA A 167 -6.17 6.46 -8.59
CA ALA A 167 -7.31 6.38 -9.50
C ALA A 167 -8.00 5.03 -9.28
N ARG A 168 -9.18 5.08 -8.64
CA ARG A 168 -9.99 3.90 -8.38
C ARG A 168 -10.11 3.25 -9.74
N ARG A 169 -9.49 2.08 -9.93
CA ARG A 169 -9.70 1.31 -11.15
C ARG A 169 -11.22 1.17 -11.23
N GLU A 170 -11.85 1.86 -12.19
CA GLU A 170 -13.26 1.66 -12.50
C GLU A 170 -13.37 0.22 -12.98
N ASN A 171 -13.49 -0.67 -12.03
CA ASN A 171 -13.58 -2.07 -12.32
C ASN A 171 -14.97 -2.25 -12.91
N VAL A 172 -15.04 -2.82 -14.11
CA VAL A 172 -16.25 -3.37 -14.75
C VAL A 172 -17.17 -4.14 -13.78
N ILE A 173 -16.62 -4.59 -12.65
CA ILE A 173 -17.26 -5.19 -11.49
C ILE A 173 -18.31 -4.27 -10.83
N ASP A 174 -18.04 -2.95 -10.68
CA ASP A 174 -19.00 -1.98 -10.12
C ASP A 174 -20.22 -1.80 -11.05
N ARG A 175 -20.01 -1.97 -12.36
CA ARG A 175 -21.09 -1.92 -13.36
C ARG A 175 -21.97 -3.18 -13.33
N LEU A 176 -21.39 -4.33 -13.01
CA LEU A 176 -22.09 -5.61 -12.91
C LEU A 176 -22.89 -5.74 -11.60
N SER A 177 -22.34 -5.28 -10.48
CA SER A 177 -23.03 -5.26 -9.18
C SER A 177 -24.22 -4.30 -9.18
N ALA A 178 -24.06 -3.11 -9.78
CA ALA A 178 -25.18 -2.18 -10.00
C ALA A 178 -26.29 -2.78 -10.88
N SER A 179 -25.93 -3.62 -11.86
CA SER A 179 -26.89 -4.28 -12.75
C SER A 179 -27.63 -5.43 -12.07
N GLN A 180 -26.97 -6.17 -11.17
CA GLN A 180 -27.59 -7.23 -10.39
C GLN A 180 -28.55 -6.70 -9.32
N LEU A 181 -28.21 -5.58 -8.66
CA LEU A 181 -29.11 -4.90 -7.73
C LEU A 181 -30.37 -4.42 -8.44
N LYS A 182 -30.25 -3.81 -9.63
CA LYS A 182 -31.42 -3.44 -10.46
C LYS A 182 -32.30 -4.64 -10.82
N ARG A 183 -31.71 -5.79 -11.14
CA ARG A 183 -32.46 -7.01 -11.43
C ARG A 183 -33.15 -7.60 -10.20
N GLN A 184 -32.56 -7.50 -9.00
CA GLN A 184 -33.23 -7.94 -7.77
C GLN A 184 -34.38 -7.01 -7.40
N MET A 185 -34.19 -5.69 -7.53
CA MET A 185 -35.24 -4.71 -7.27
C MET A 185 -36.42 -4.88 -8.23
N ALA A 186 -36.15 -5.12 -9.53
CA ALA A 186 -37.19 -5.43 -10.51
C ALA A 186 -37.91 -6.76 -10.27
N LYS A 187 -37.32 -7.69 -9.50
CA LYS A 187 -37.94 -8.98 -9.13
C LYS A 187 -38.70 -8.93 -7.81
N SER A 188 -38.49 -7.89 -7.01
CA SER A 188 -39.22 -7.65 -5.76
C SER A 188 -40.42 -6.71 -5.92
N GLU A 189 -40.62 -6.16 -7.13
CA GLU A 189 -41.75 -5.30 -7.50
C GLU A 189 -42.84 -6.05 -8.31
N GLU A 190 -42.72 -7.38 -8.45
CA GLU A 190 -43.73 -8.29 -9.03
C GLU A 190 -44.23 -9.27 -7.96
#